data_AF-A0A935LYV9-F1
#
_entry.id   AF-A0A935LYV9-F1
#
_cell.length_a   1.000
_cell.length_b   1.000
_cell.length_c   1.000
_cell.angle_alpha   90.00
_cell.angle_beta   90.00
_cell.angle_gamma   90.00
#
_symmetry.space_group_name_H-M   'P 1'
#
loop_
_entity.id
_entity.type
_entity.pdbx_description
1 polymer ?
#
loop_
_entity_poly.entity_id
_entity_poly.type
_entity_poly.pdbx_seq_one_letter_code
_entity_poly.pdbx_strand_id
1 'polypeptide(L)'
;MVRVKPFEGEFDPERARRTIDKLRGEVKDLKQQKSAPADDPEKGKLAVENLQLKVALETGLTAKQASRLRGTTREEMLEDAADLFETFSPRKEEPKSQQPRPRLKGGSQPEVEPELSAKDIAAQIRL
;
A
#
# COMPACT_ATOMS: atom_id res chain seq x y z
N MET A 1 26.97 -22.79 -12.74
CA MET A 1 27.54 -24.04 -13.30
C MET A 1 28.67 -24.49 -12.37
N VAL A 2 28.45 -25.51 -11.53
CA VAL A 2 29.49 -26.01 -10.60
C VAL A 2 30.44 -26.89 -11.40
N ARG A 3 31.68 -26.43 -11.61
CA ARG A 3 32.73 -27.23 -12.25
C ARG A 3 33.31 -28.19 -11.21
N VAL A 4 32.95 -29.47 -11.30
CA VAL A 4 33.57 -30.52 -10.49
C VAL A 4 34.93 -30.84 -11.12
N LYS A 5 36.02 -30.65 -10.37
CA LYS A 5 37.36 -31.03 -10.82
C LYS A 5 37.45 -32.57 -10.90
N PRO A 6 38.10 -33.13 -11.93
CA PRO A 6 38.31 -34.58 -12.02
C PRO A 6 39.19 -35.05 -10.85
N PHE A 7 38.89 -36.24 -10.34
CA PHE A 7 39.64 -36.88 -9.27
C PHE A 7 40.94 -37.49 -9.84
N GLU A 8 42.09 -36.87 -9.54
CA GLU A 8 43.41 -37.34 -9.96
C GLU A 8 44.05 -38.20 -8.86
N GLY A 9 43.55 -39.42 -8.68
CA GLY A 9 44.08 -40.40 -7.73
C GLY A 9 43.59 -41.81 -8.02
N GLU A 10 44.24 -42.81 -7.41
CA GLU A 10 43.81 -44.21 -7.49
C GLU A 10 42.45 -44.38 -6.77
N PHE A 11 41.54 -45.14 -7.36
CA PHE A 11 40.20 -45.33 -6.80
C PHE A 11 40.28 -46.15 -5.52
N ASP A 12 40.04 -45.51 -4.38
CA ASP A 12 39.95 -46.14 -3.08
C ASP A 12 38.48 -46.47 -2.74
N PRO A 13 38.07 -47.76 -2.78
CA PRO A 13 36.69 -48.16 -2.51
C PRO A 13 36.25 -47.91 -1.07
N GLU A 14 37.16 -47.94 -0.10
CA GLU A 14 36.82 -47.64 1.30
C GLU A 14 36.57 -46.16 1.50
N ARG A 15 37.42 -45.31 0.93
CA ARG A 15 37.24 -43.86 0.95
C ARG A 15 35.91 -43.47 0.30
N ALA A 16 35.60 -44.05 -0.86
CA ALA A 16 34.35 -43.81 -1.57
C ALA A 16 33.12 -44.17 -0.70
N ARG A 17 33.13 -45.33 -0.04
CA ARG A 17 32.05 -45.75 0.87
C ARG A 17 31.86 -44.79 2.03
N ARG A 18 32.95 -44.41 2.72
CA ARG A 18 32.90 -43.45 3.84
C ARG A 18 32.33 -42.10 3.41
N THR A 19 32.71 -41.60 2.24
CA THR A 19 32.14 -40.34 1.71
C THR A 19 30.67 -40.47 1.34
N ILE A 20 30.25 -41.60 0.76
CA ILE A 20 28.84 -41.84 0.41
C ILE A 20 27.99 -41.90 1.67
N ASP A 21 28.45 -42.61 2.71
CA ASP A 21 27.71 -42.74 3.97
C ASP A 21 27.61 -41.40 4.70
N LYS A 22 28.70 -40.62 4.70
CA LYS A 22 28.70 -39.25 5.25
C LYS A 22 27.70 -38.35 4.51
N LEU A 23 27.75 -38.33 3.18
CA LEU A 23 26.84 -37.51 2.37
C LEU A 23 25.38 -37.96 2.53
N ARG A 24 25.12 -39.26 2.68
CA ARG A 24 23.78 -39.79 2.97
C ARG A 24 23.27 -39.34 4.33
N GLY A 25 24.14 -39.31 5.35
CA GLY A 25 23.84 -38.75 6.66
C GLY A 25 23.46 -37.26 6.56
N GLU A 26 24.33 -36.46 5.93
CA GLU A 26 24.09 -35.02 5.73
C GLU A 26 22.80 -34.74 4.94
N VAL A 27 22.52 -35.50 3.88
CA VAL A 27 21.26 -35.38 3.11
C VAL A 27 20.05 -35.74 3.96
N LYS A 28 20.14 -36.75 4.82
CA LYS A 28 19.06 -37.15 5.72
C LYS A 28 18.81 -36.07 6.77
N ASP A 29 19.84 -35.52 7.37
CA ASP A 29 19.75 -34.46 8.37
C ASP A 29 19.19 -33.17 7.74
N LEU A 30 19.66 -32.78 6.55
CA LEU A 30 19.13 -31.65 5.80
C LEU A 30 17.66 -31.84 5.40
N LYS A 31 17.26 -33.06 5.03
CA LYS A 31 15.86 -33.38 4.77
C LYS A 31 15.01 -33.27 6.02
N GLN A 32 15.49 -33.78 7.16
CA GLN A 32 14.81 -33.68 8.45
C GLN A 32 14.68 -32.23 8.94
N GLN A 33 15.70 -31.40 8.74
CA GLN A 33 15.65 -29.96 9.05
C GLN A 33 14.66 -29.21 8.13
N LYS A 34 14.57 -29.59 6.86
CA LYS A 34 13.59 -29.01 5.92
C LYS A 34 12.17 -29.53 6.13
N SER A 35 12.02 -30.75 6.64
CA SER A 35 10.72 -31.36 6.94
C SER A 35 10.27 -31.16 8.39
N ALA A 36 11.05 -30.47 9.23
CA ALA A 36 10.60 -30.03 10.54
C ALA A 36 9.34 -29.16 10.34
N PRO A 37 8.27 -29.42 11.12
CA PRO A 37 6.92 -29.01 10.77
C PRO A 37 6.83 -27.50 10.55
N ALA A 38 6.00 -27.14 9.56
CA ALA A 38 5.63 -25.78 9.18
C ALA A 38 4.83 -25.02 10.26
N ASP A 39 4.79 -25.54 11.49
CA ASP A 39 4.08 -24.98 12.65
C ASP A 39 4.93 -23.97 13.43
N ASP A 40 5.92 -23.36 12.78
CA ASP A 40 6.66 -22.25 13.37
C ASP A 40 5.85 -20.96 13.13
N PRO A 41 5.21 -20.38 14.15
CA PRO A 41 4.37 -19.19 13.98
C PRO A 41 5.16 -18.02 13.40
N GLU A 42 6.48 -17.99 13.56
CA GLU A 42 7.32 -16.98 12.93
C GLU A 42 7.39 -17.14 11.42
N LYS A 43 7.48 -18.37 10.89
CA LYS A 43 7.47 -18.60 9.45
C LYS A 43 6.16 -18.16 8.81
N GLY A 44 5.03 -18.38 9.47
CA GLY A 44 3.73 -17.89 9.03
C GLY A 44 3.69 -16.36 8.97
N LYS A 45 4.16 -15.67 10.02
CA LYS A 45 4.25 -14.20 10.05
C LYS A 45 5.16 -13.67 8.96
N LEU A 46 6.33 -14.26 8.79
CA LEU A 46 7.30 -13.89 7.74
C LEU A 46 6.75 -14.13 6.34
N ALA A 47 5.94 -15.17 6.13
CA ALA A 47 5.29 -15.41 4.84
C ALA A 47 4.26 -14.32 4.52
N VAL A 48 3.44 -13.93 5.49
CA VAL A 48 2.46 -12.83 5.36
C VAL A 48 3.17 -11.51 5.11
N GLU A 49 4.20 -11.18 5.90
CA GLU A 49 4.97 -9.94 5.74
C GLU A 49 5.65 -9.86 4.38
N ASN A 50 6.24 -10.95 3.90
CA ASN A 50 6.80 -11.01 2.55
C ASN A 50 5.73 -10.79 1.47
N LEU A 51 4.51 -11.30 1.66
CA LEU A 51 3.41 -11.08 0.73
C LEU A 51 3.00 -9.60 0.71
N GLN A 52 2.82 -8.99 1.88
CA GLN A 52 2.51 -7.57 2.03
C GLN A 52 3.56 -6.69 1.36
N LEU A 53 4.85 -6.99 1.56
CA LEU A 53 5.96 -6.25 0.95
C LEU A 53 5.97 -6.38 -0.58
N LYS A 54 5.67 -7.57 -1.13
CA LYS A 54 5.56 -7.76 -2.58
C LYS A 54 4.42 -6.91 -3.16
N VAL A 55 3.25 -6.95 -2.53
CA VAL A 55 2.10 -6.13 -2.94
C VAL A 55 2.43 -4.64 -2.83
N ALA A 56 3.17 -4.23 -1.80
CA ALA A 56 3.61 -2.84 -1.62
C ALA A 56 4.46 -2.34 -2.78
N LEU A 57 5.42 -3.17 -3.22
CA LEU A 57 6.30 -2.85 -4.35
C LEU A 57 5.51 -2.70 -5.67
N GLU A 58 4.46 -3.50 -5.85
CA GLU A 58 3.64 -3.48 -7.07
C GLU A 58 2.65 -2.30 -7.09
N THR A 59 2.05 -1.99 -5.94
CA THR A 59 1.00 -0.95 -5.81
C THR A 59 1.57 0.43 -5.48
N GLY A 60 2.84 0.53 -5.09
CA GLY A 60 3.48 1.76 -4.64
C GLY A 60 3.15 2.15 -3.20
N LEU A 61 2.59 1.23 -2.40
CA LEU A 61 2.37 1.46 -0.97
C LEU A 61 3.70 1.48 -0.21
N THR A 62 3.77 2.29 0.85
CA THR A 62 4.89 2.24 1.80
C THR A 62 4.82 0.98 2.67
N ALA A 63 5.94 0.54 3.23
CA ALA A 63 5.97 -0.62 4.13
C ALA A 63 4.99 -0.48 5.33
N LYS A 64 4.82 0.75 5.84
CA LYS A 64 3.85 1.05 6.92
C LYS A 64 2.40 0.90 6.49
N GLN A 65 2.09 1.14 5.21
CA GLN A 65 0.74 0.94 4.69
C GLN A 65 0.51 -0.54 4.39
N ALA A 66 1.50 -1.20 3.79
CA ALA A 66 1.48 -2.62 3.48
C ALA A 66 1.24 -3.50 4.71
N SER A 67 1.79 -3.12 5.87
CA SER A 67 1.56 -3.85 7.14
C SER A 67 0.11 -3.85 7.60
N ARG A 68 -0.76 -3.00 7.02
CA ARG A 68 -2.20 -2.95 7.30
C ARG A 68 -3.02 -3.80 6.34
N LEU A 69 -2.42 -4.28 5.24
CA LEU A 69 -3.12 -5.08 4.25
C LEU A 69 -3.56 -6.40 4.84
N ARG A 70 -4.79 -6.79 4.55
CA ARG A 70 -5.43 -8.02 5.00
C ARG A 70 -5.50 -9.01 3.84
N GLY A 71 -5.34 -10.29 4.18
CA GLY A 71 -5.39 -11.37 3.21
C GLY A 71 -4.42 -12.49 3.53
N THR A 72 -4.70 -13.66 2.99
CA THR A 72 -3.83 -14.82 3.00
C THR A 72 -3.23 -15.11 1.64
N THR A 73 -3.87 -14.60 0.58
CA THR A 73 -3.44 -14.71 -0.81
C THR A 73 -3.01 -13.36 -1.36
N ARG A 74 -2.31 -13.39 -2.50
CA ARG A 74 -1.80 -12.17 -3.13
C ARG A 74 -2.95 -11.34 -3.70
N GLU A 75 -3.95 -12.01 -4.26
CA GLU A 75 -5.14 -11.42 -4.87
C GLU A 75 -5.95 -10.65 -3.82
N GLU A 76 -6.21 -11.28 -2.66
CA GLU A 76 -6.91 -10.62 -1.54
C GLU A 76 -6.19 -9.35 -1.07
N MET A 77 -4.86 -9.41 -0.95
CA MET A 77 -4.08 -8.23 -0.53
C MET A 77 -4.05 -7.12 -1.59
N LEU A 78 -4.15 -7.46 -2.88
CA LEU A 78 -4.23 -6.48 -3.96
C LEU A 78 -5.59 -5.78 -3.99
N GLU A 79 -6.66 -6.52 -3.74
CA GLU A 79 -8.01 -5.96 -3.60
C GLU A 79 -8.08 -5.03 -2.38
N ASP A 80 -7.61 -5.47 -1.21
CA ASP A 80 -7.56 -4.64 -0.01
C ASP A 80 -6.68 -3.39 -0.19
N ALA A 81 -5.59 -3.51 -0.96
CA ALA A 81 -4.77 -2.36 -1.34
C ALA A 81 -5.54 -1.37 -2.23
N ALA A 82 -6.33 -1.85 -3.19
CA ALA A 82 -7.16 -1.01 -4.06
C ALA A 82 -8.23 -0.26 -3.23
N ASP A 83 -8.95 -0.98 -2.36
CA ASP A 83 -9.92 -0.41 -1.43
C ASP A 83 -9.28 0.68 -0.55
N LEU A 84 -8.06 0.42 -0.07
CA LEU A 84 -7.29 1.39 0.72
C LEU A 84 -7.06 2.69 -0.08
N PHE A 85 -6.71 2.62 -1.36
CA PHE A 85 -6.52 3.82 -2.20
C PHE A 85 -7.81 4.59 -2.45
N GLU A 86 -8.96 3.93 -2.53
CA GLU A 86 -10.25 4.59 -2.67
C GLU A 86 -10.58 5.46 -1.46
N THR A 87 -10.18 5.04 -0.26
CA THR A 87 -10.41 5.82 0.96
C THR A 87 -9.55 7.09 1.04
N PHE A 88 -8.35 7.08 0.45
CA PHE A 88 -7.43 8.21 0.47
C PHE A 88 -7.59 9.16 -0.72
N SER A 89 -8.21 8.70 -1.80
CA SER A 89 -8.58 9.59 -2.89
C SER A 89 -9.60 10.58 -2.34
N PRO A 90 -9.29 11.89 -2.25
CA PRO A 90 -10.31 12.86 -1.97
C PRO A 90 -11.40 12.62 -3.02
N ARG A 91 -12.63 12.33 -2.57
CA ARG A 91 -13.77 12.36 -3.49
C ARG A 91 -13.60 13.64 -4.28
N LYS A 92 -13.69 13.52 -5.61
CA LYS A 92 -13.72 14.65 -6.53
C LYS A 92 -14.98 15.46 -6.20
N GLU A 93 -14.98 16.13 -5.05
CA GLU A 93 -15.90 17.21 -4.76
C GLU A 93 -15.54 18.23 -5.81
N GLU A 94 -16.48 18.47 -6.73
CA GLU A 94 -16.35 19.57 -7.67
C GLU A 94 -15.93 20.80 -6.86
N PRO A 95 -14.87 21.52 -7.28
CA PRO A 95 -14.39 22.65 -6.51
C PRO A 95 -15.57 23.59 -6.31
N LYS A 96 -16.03 23.71 -5.05
CA LYS A 96 -17.06 24.68 -4.66
C LYS A 96 -16.61 26.01 -5.23
N SER A 97 -17.47 26.66 -6.01
CA SER A 97 -17.07 27.81 -6.82
C SER A 97 -16.31 28.80 -5.92
N GLN A 98 -15.07 29.11 -6.28
CA GLN A 98 -14.26 30.09 -5.56
C GLN A 98 -14.70 31.51 -5.91
N GLN A 99 -16.00 31.72 -6.14
CA GLN A 99 -16.48 33.05 -6.45
C GLN A 99 -16.26 33.92 -5.22
N PRO A 100 -15.47 35.01 -5.35
CA PRO A 100 -15.27 35.93 -4.25
C PRO A 100 -16.62 36.45 -3.79
N ARG A 101 -16.83 36.48 -2.46
CA ARG A 101 -18.09 36.99 -1.90
C ARG A 101 -18.34 38.40 -2.46
N PRO A 102 -19.52 38.68 -3.01
CA PRO A 102 -19.81 40.01 -3.53
C PRO A 102 -19.65 41.01 -2.38
N ARG A 103 -18.94 42.12 -2.65
CA ARG A 103 -18.87 43.25 -1.72
C ARG A 103 -20.26 43.86 -1.63
N LEU A 104 -21.03 43.42 -0.63
CA LEU A 104 -22.26 44.10 -0.24
C LEU A 104 -21.87 45.52 0.14
N LYS A 105 -22.32 46.51 -0.65
CA LYS A 105 -22.31 47.91 -0.21
C LYS A 105 -23.19 47.94 1.04
N GLY A 106 -22.60 48.27 2.19
CA GLY A 106 -23.35 48.45 3.43
C GLY A 106 -24.49 49.43 3.18
N GLY A 107 -25.67 49.11 3.71
CA GLY A 107 -26.82 50.01 3.65
C GLY A 107 -26.43 51.38 4.19
N SER A 108 -26.99 52.44 3.58
CA SER A 108 -26.86 53.80 4.08
C SER A 108 -27.17 53.84 5.58
N GLN A 109 -26.42 54.65 6.32
CA GLN A 109 -26.65 54.85 7.75
C GLN A 109 -28.14 55.19 7.98
N PRO A 110 -28.85 54.49 8.87
CA PRO A 110 -30.28 54.73 9.09
C PRO A 110 -30.59 56.12 9.67
N GLU A 111 -29.57 56.81 10.18
CA GLU A 111 -29.65 58.17 10.70
C GLU A 111 -29.56 59.24 9.61
N VAL A 112 -29.15 58.88 8.39
CA VAL A 112 -29.06 59.79 7.26
C VAL A 112 -30.34 59.69 6.45
N GLU A 113 -31.12 60.78 6.44
CA GLU A 113 -32.30 60.86 5.58
C GLU A 113 -31.90 60.70 4.11
N PRO A 114 -32.65 59.91 3.33
CA PRO A 114 -32.32 59.66 1.93
C PRO A 114 -32.44 60.94 1.11
N GLU A 115 -31.51 61.15 0.17
CA GLU A 115 -31.48 62.34 -0.70
C GLU A 115 -32.73 62.47 -1.59
N LEU A 116 -33.41 61.35 -1.87
CA LEU A 116 -34.63 61.32 -2.68
C LEU A 116 -35.82 60.92 -1.81
N SER A 117 -36.90 61.69 -1.90
CA SER A 117 -38.13 61.35 -1.20
C SER A 117 -38.83 60.17 -1.86
N ALA A 118 -39.67 59.45 -1.11
CA ALA A 118 -40.46 58.34 -1.63
C ALA A 118 -41.35 58.73 -2.82
N LYS A 119 -41.74 60.01 -2.91
CA LYS A 119 -42.56 60.54 -4.01
C LYS A 119 -41.74 60.66 -5.30
N ASP A 120 -40.49 61.06 -5.20
CA ASP A 120 -39.60 61.26 -6.36
C ASP A 120 -39.24 59.92 -7.01
N ILE A 121 -38.98 58.91 -6.18
CA ILE A 121 -38.72 57.53 -6.63
C ILE A 121 -39.95 56.95 -7.35
N ALA A 122 -41.15 57.19 -6.82
CA ALA A 122 -42.39 56.70 -7.43
C ALA A 122 -42.68 57.35 -8.79
N ALA A 123 -42.27 58.60 -9.01
CA ALA A 123 -42.38 59.26 -10.31
C ALA A 123 -41.38 58.67 -11.33
N GLN A 124 -40.18 58.29 -10.89
CA GLN A 124 -39.12 57.78 -11.76
C GLN A 124 -39.36 56.34 -12.25
N ILE A 125 -40.06 55.51 -11.47
CA ILE A 125 -40.44 54.14 -11.84
C ILE A 125 -41.63 54.10 -12.82
N ARG A 126 -42.39 55.20 -12.94
CA ARG A 126 -43.64 55.27 -13.71
C ARG A 126 -43.48 55.74 -15.17
N LEU A 127 -42.28 55.62 -15.73
CA LEU A 127 -41.97 55.79 -17.16
C LEU A 127 -42.09 54.45 -17.89
#